data_AF-A0A6B0SLJ3-F1
#
_entry.id   AF-A0A6B0SLJ3-F1
#
_cell.length_a   1.000
_cell.length_b   1.000
_cell.length_c   1.000
_cell.angle_alpha   90.00
_cell.angle_beta   90.00
_cell.angle_gamma   90.00
#
_symmetry.space_group_name_H-M   'P 1'
#
loop_
_entity.id
_entity.type
_entity.pdbx_description
1 polymer ?
#
loop_
_entity_poly.entity_id
_entity_poly.type
_entity_poly.pdbx_seq_one_letter_code
_entity_poly.pdbx_strand_id
1 'polypeptide(L)'
;MECRGGHHLLSAPAAPMLVRDRDLETVVSVTVQDAYDVISLAKQGVCRSCYGKMDAGIEEADVDDRTVFDFRATCQRCGEHYSAPASVTLLDHPALVAFFWEHGRDPTSEYPWLHGFLSPENPPTVRSESPLRLQVTVELDGDEFSAVVDGDAAVVETDVSL
;
A
#
# COMPACT_ATOMS: atom_id res chain seq x y z
N MET A 1 -1.75 14.14 -6.95
CA MET A 1 -3.02 14.81 -7.29
C MET A 1 -3.89 14.69 -6.04
N GLU A 2 -4.24 15.80 -5.40
CA GLU A 2 -4.97 15.80 -4.13
C GLU A 2 -6.45 16.00 -4.39
N CYS A 3 -7.30 15.18 -3.76
CA CYS A 3 -8.73 15.43 -3.80
C CYS A 3 -9.06 16.67 -2.95
N ARG A 4 -10.25 17.25 -3.16
CA ARG A 4 -10.75 18.45 -2.45
C ARG A 4 -10.83 18.30 -0.92
N GLY A 5 -10.67 17.08 -0.39
CA GLY A 5 -10.57 16.77 1.04
C GLY A 5 -9.19 16.32 1.49
N GLY A 6 -8.10 16.76 0.83
CA GLY A 6 -6.73 16.46 1.26
C GLY A 6 -6.27 15.01 1.05
N HIS A 7 -7.13 14.13 0.51
CA HIS A 7 -6.75 12.74 0.28
C HIS A 7 -5.74 12.61 -0.86
N HIS A 8 -4.63 11.92 -0.60
CA HIS A 8 -3.74 11.41 -1.62
C HIS A 8 -4.44 10.25 -2.36
N LEU A 9 -5.02 10.54 -3.53
CA LEU A 9 -5.50 9.50 -4.43
C LEU A 9 -4.28 8.72 -4.92
N LEU A 10 -4.27 7.41 -4.68
CA LEU A 10 -3.33 6.51 -5.36
C LEU A 10 -3.57 6.65 -6.86
N SER A 11 -2.67 7.36 -7.53
CA SER A 11 -2.75 7.63 -8.96
C SER A 11 -1.83 6.65 -9.67
N ALA A 12 -2.39 5.58 -10.22
CA ALA A 12 -1.69 4.65 -11.09
C ALA A 12 -2.03 4.99 -12.56
N PRO A 13 -1.20 5.78 -13.27
CA PRO A 13 -1.48 6.10 -14.66
C PRO A 13 -1.32 4.85 -15.53
N ALA A 14 -2.34 4.52 -16.31
CA ALA A 14 -2.20 3.50 -17.35
C ALA A 14 -1.14 3.94 -18.36
N ALA A 15 -0.23 3.03 -18.73
CA ALA A 15 0.75 3.31 -19.77
C ALA A 15 0.01 3.67 -21.09
N PRO A 16 0.41 4.72 -21.83
CA PRO A 16 -0.29 5.11 -23.06
C PRO A 16 -0.36 4.03 -24.13
N MET A 17 0.60 3.09 -24.13
CA MET A 17 0.58 1.92 -25.03
C MET A 17 -0.33 0.80 -24.55
N LEU A 18 -0.72 0.79 -23.26
CA LEU A 18 -1.67 -0.17 -22.71
C LEU A 18 -3.06 0.03 -23.33
N VAL A 19 -3.46 1.29 -23.53
CA VAL A 19 -4.79 1.66 -24.06
C VAL A 19 -4.95 1.47 -25.56
N ARG A 20 -3.85 1.20 -26.29
CA ARG A 20 -3.94 0.83 -27.71
C ARG A 20 -4.33 -0.64 -27.82
N ASP A 21 -5.38 -0.88 -28.61
CA ASP A 21 -5.84 -2.21 -29.03
C ASP A 21 -6.29 -3.13 -27.89
N ARG A 22 -6.72 -2.56 -26.75
CA ARG A 22 -7.29 -3.30 -25.61
C ARG A 22 -8.61 -2.70 -25.17
N ASP A 23 -9.51 -3.55 -24.68
CA ASP A 23 -10.73 -3.09 -24.01
C ASP A 23 -10.43 -2.46 -22.65
N LEU A 24 -11.41 -1.72 -22.12
CA LEU A 24 -11.28 -0.99 -20.86
C LEU A 24 -11.02 -1.94 -19.68
N GLU A 25 -11.66 -3.10 -19.64
CA GLU A 25 -11.50 -4.08 -18.57
C GLU A 25 -10.06 -4.60 -18.49
N THR A 26 -9.45 -4.88 -19.63
CA THR A 26 -8.05 -5.28 -19.72
C THR A 26 -7.11 -4.14 -19.33
N VAL A 27 -7.37 -2.91 -19.79
CA VAL A 27 -6.56 -1.74 -19.39
C VAL A 27 -6.59 -1.56 -17.88
N VAL A 28 -7.77 -1.65 -17.28
CA VAL A 28 -7.96 -1.45 -15.86
C VAL A 28 -7.28 -2.56 -15.06
N SER A 29 -7.55 -3.84 -15.37
CA SER A 29 -6.92 -4.97 -14.68
C SER A 29 -5.38 -4.95 -14.75
N VAL A 30 -4.80 -4.65 -15.91
CA VAL A 30 -3.33 -4.53 -16.04
C VAL A 30 -2.78 -3.33 -15.27
N THR A 31 -3.49 -2.20 -15.26
CA THR A 31 -3.07 -1.02 -14.47
C THR A 31 -3.10 -1.31 -12.97
N VAL A 32 -4.07 -2.10 -12.52
CA VAL A 32 -4.15 -2.56 -11.13
C VAL A 32 -2.96 -3.44 -10.79
N GLN A 33 -2.69 -4.46 -11.58
CA GLN A 33 -1.55 -5.35 -11.35
C GLN A 33 -0.21 -4.58 -11.35
N ASP A 34 -0.03 -3.64 -12.28
CA ASP A 34 1.16 -2.79 -12.30
C ASP A 34 1.28 -1.94 -11.02
N ALA A 35 0.17 -1.48 -10.44
CA ALA A 35 0.20 -0.78 -9.15
C ALA A 35 0.67 -1.69 -7.99
N TYR A 36 0.26 -2.96 -7.95
CA TYR A 36 0.79 -3.94 -7.00
C TYR A 36 2.30 -4.14 -7.19
N ASP A 37 2.73 -4.37 -8.43
CA ASP A 37 4.13 -4.61 -8.77
C ASP A 37 5.03 -3.41 -8.42
N VAL A 38 4.55 -2.19 -8.69
CA VAL A 38 5.24 -0.95 -8.36
C VAL A 38 5.48 -0.83 -6.86
N ILE A 39 4.44 -1.05 -6.05
CA ILE A 39 4.57 -1.00 -4.58
C ILE A 39 5.50 -2.11 -4.08
N SER A 40 5.36 -3.33 -4.61
CA SER A 40 6.21 -4.46 -4.21
C SER A 40 7.69 -4.20 -4.47
N LEU A 41 8.04 -3.66 -5.64
CA LEU A 41 9.41 -3.27 -5.97
C LEU A 41 9.89 -2.08 -5.13
N ALA A 42 9.04 -1.08 -4.91
CA ALA A 42 9.38 0.10 -4.12
C ALA A 42 9.73 -0.28 -2.67
N LYS A 43 8.97 -1.20 -2.06
CA LYS A 43 9.26 -1.76 -0.73
C LYS A 43 10.62 -2.48 -0.67
N GLN A 44 11.04 -3.08 -1.78
CA GLN A 44 12.36 -3.71 -1.92
C GLN A 44 13.48 -2.71 -2.26
N GLY A 45 13.17 -1.40 -2.30
CA GLY A 45 14.13 -0.36 -2.65
C GLY A 45 14.48 -0.33 -4.14
N VAL A 46 13.60 -0.80 -5.03
CA VAL A 46 13.83 -0.88 -6.48
C VAL A 46 12.83 -0.04 -7.25
N CYS A 47 13.32 0.89 -8.08
CA CYS A 47 12.48 1.72 -8.93
C CYS A 47 11.96 0.93 -10.15
N ARG A 48 10.66 0.92 -10.38
CA ARG A 48 10.06 0.28 -11.56
C ARG A 48 10.52 0.90 -12.89
N SER A 49 10.69 2.22 -12.92
CA SER A 49 10.98 2.99 -14.13
C SER A 49 12.43 2.81 -14.63
N CYS A 50 13.42 2.75 -13.72
CA CYS A 50 14.84 2.71 -14.09
C CYS A 50 15.66 1.62 -13.40
N TYR A 51 15.04 0.80 -12.54
CA TYR A 51 15.68 -0.23 -11.72
C TYR A 51 16.81 0.29 -10.81
N GLY A 52 16.81 1.60 -10.51
CA GLY A 52 17.72 2.22 -9.56
C GLY A 52 17.28 2.01 -8.11
N LYS A 53 18.19 2.29 -7.17
CA LYS A 53 17.90 2.27 -5.73
C LYS A 53 16.83 3.30 -5.38
N MET A 54 15.84 2.89 -4.59
CA MET A 54 14.93 3.77 -3.89
C MET A 54 15.25 3.76 -2.41
N ASP A 55 15.12 4.93 -1.78
CA ASP A 55 14.99 5.01 -0.34
C ASP A 55 13.50 5.02 -0.02
N ALA A 56 13.08 4.07 0.81
CA ALA A 56 11.69 3.86 1.18
C ALA A 56 11.56 3.76 2.70
N GLY A 57 10.43 4.19 3.23
CA GLY A 57 10.15 4.17 4.67
C GLY A 57 8.77 4.71 4.97
N ILE A 58 8.46 4.79 6.26
CA ILE A 58 7.24 5.41 6.77
C ILE A 58 7.55 6.84 7.20
N GLU A 59 6.79 7.78 6.66
CA GLU A 59 6.83 9.19 7.05
C GLU A 59 5.53 9.55 7.78
N GLU A 60 5.69 10.28 8.88
CA GLU A 60 4.60 10.91 9.61
C GLU A 60 4.28 12.27 8.98
N ALA A 61 2.99 12.58 8.83
CA ALA A 61 2.52 13.88 8.38
C ALA A 61 1.27 14.32 9.15
N ASP A 62 1.12 15.62 9.35
CA ASP A 62 -0.09 16.22 9.92
C ASP A 62 -1.01 16.70 8.79
N VAL A 63 -2.22 16.15 8.72
CA VAL A 63 -3.24 16.50 7.72
C VAL A 63 -4.56 16.79 8.45
N ASP A 64 -5.08 18.01 8.31
CA ASP A 64 -6.37 18.43 8.90
C ASP A 64 -6.53 18.07 10.39
N ASP A 65 -5.52 18.41 11.21
CA ASP A 65 -5.42 18.09 12.64
C ASP A 65 -5.39 16.58 12.98
N ARG A 66 -5.01 15.74 12.01
CA ARG A 66 -4.80 14.29 12.19
C ARG A 66 -3.38 13.91 11.79
N THR A 67 -2.73 13.10 12.61
CA THR A 67 -1.47 12.46 12.25
C THR A 67 -1.75 11.28 11.33
N VAL A 68 -1.13 11.29 10.16
CA VAL A 68 -1.19 10.20 9.17
C VAL A 68 0.20 9.64 8.94
N PHE A 69 0.25 8.36 8.56
CA PHE A 69 1.50 7.66 8.27
C PHE A 69 1.46 7.17 6.83
N ASP A 70 2.39 7.66 6.02
CA ASP A 70 2.52 7.31 4.62
C ASP A 70 3.75 6.44 4.38
N PHE A 71 3.57 5.38 3.60
CA PHE A 71 4.67 4.76 2.89
C PHE A 71 5.14 5.72 1.80
N ARG A 72 6.41 6.09 1.85
CA ARG A 72 7.06 6.86 0.79
C ARG A 72 8.27 6.15 0.25
N ALA A 73 8.45 6.23 -1.06
CA ALA A 73 9.63 5.74 -1.73
C ALA A 73 10.08 6.74 -2.80
N THR A 74 11.37 7.12 -2.78
CA THR A 74 11.95 8.04 -3.78
C THR A 74 13.17 7.42 -4.44
N CYS A 75 13.20 7.41 -5.77
CA CYS A 75 14.34 6.91 -6.54
C CYS A 75 15.49 7.92 -6.55
N GLN A 76 16.67 7.47 -6.11
CA GLN A 76 17.89 8.29 -6.06
C GLN A 76 18.48 8.61 -7.45
N ARG A 77 17.97 7.99 -8.52
CA ARG A 77 18.47 8.17 -9.89
C ARG A 77 17.57 9.04 -10.75
N CYS A 78 16.29 8.68 -10.88
CA CYS A 78 15.36 9.37 -11.78
C CYS A 78 14.34 10.26 -11.06
N GLY A 79 14.32 10.27 -9.72
CA GLY A 79 13.40 11.09 -8.94
C GLY A 79 11.93 10.61 -8.95
N GLU A 80 11.68 9.41 -9.48
CA GLU A 80 10.37 8.75 -9.36
C GLU A 80 10.00 8.62 -7.87
N HIS A 81 8.76 8.95 -7.53
CA HIS A 81 8.28 8.95 -6.16
C HIS A 81 6.93 8.22 -6.06
N TYR A 82 6.77 7.46 -4.99
CA TYR A 82 5.52 6.79 -4.63
C TYR A 82 5.11 7.22 -3.23
N SER A 83 3.82 7.47 -3.05
CA SER A 83 3.20 7.80 -1.77
C SER A 83 1.88 7.04 -1.65
N ALA A 84 1.68 6.38 -0.53
CA ALA A 84 0.47 5.64 -0.21
C ALA A 84 0.33 5.51 1.32
N PRO A 85 -0.86 5.19 1.85
CA PRO A 85 -0.99 4.87 3.27
C PRO A 85 0.01 3.80 3.72
N ALA A 86 0.54 3.90 4.94
CA ALA A 86 1.50 2.93 5.49
C ALA A 86 1.03 1.48 5.40
N SER A 87 -0.28 1.25 5.48
CA SER A 87 -0.90 -0.07 5.36
C SER A 87 -0.74 -0.73 3.98
N VAL A 88 -0.30 0.00 2.94
CA VAL A 88 0.04 -0.57 1.63
C VAL A 88 1.17 -1.61 1.72
N THR A 89 1.98 -1.53 2.78
CA THR A 89 3.05 -2.50 3.05
C THR A 89 2.53 -3.92 3.28
N LEU A 90 1.24 -4.10 3.61
CA LEU A 90 0.64 -5.41 3.82
C LEU A 90 0.09 -6.05 2.55
N LEU A 91 -0.09 -5.28 1.49
CA LEU A 91 -0.88 -5.63 0.32
C LEU A 91 -0.44 -6.95 -0.36
N ASP A 92 0.88 -7.19 -0.40
CA ASP A 92 1.51 -8.41 -0.91
C ASP A 92 2.18 -9.25 0.20
N HIS A 93 1.92 -8.94 1.48
CA HIS A 93 2.52 -9.66 2.59
C HIS A 93 1.92 -11.07 2.70
N PRO A 94 2.74 -12.14 2.75
CA PRO A 94 2.25 -13.52 2.68
C PRO A 94 1.18 -13.87 3.73
N ALA A 95 1.30 -13.32 4.94
CA ALA A 95 0.32 -13.59 6.01
C ALA A 95 -1.05 -12.95 5.73
N LEU A 96 -1.10 -11.73 5.18
CA LEU A 96 -2.35 -11.09 4.79
C LEU A 96 -2.97 -11.85 3.61
N VAL A 97 -2.15 -12.22 2.64
CA VAL A 97 -2.59 -13.02 1.48
C VAL A 97 -3.20 -14.34 1.93
N ALA A 98 -2.53 -15.07 2.84
CA ALA A 98 -3.06 -16.30 3.41
C ALA A 98 -4.40 -16.08 4.12
N PHE A 99 -4.51 -15.05 4.96
CA PHE A 99 -5.75 -14.69 5.66
C PHE A 99 -6.91 -14.44 4.70
N PHE A 100 -6.70 -13.67 3.63
CA PHE A 100 -7.75 -13.45 2.61
C PHE A 100 -8.12 -14.74 1.88
N TRP A 101 -7.14 -15.58 1.53
CA TRP A 101 -7.39 -16.85 0.83
C TRP A 101 -8.19 -17.84 1.69
N GLU A 102 -7.96 -17.88 2.99
CA GLU A 102 -8.78 -18.66 3.94
C GLU A 102 -10.25 -18.21 3.95
N HIS A 103 -10.49 -16.93 3.65
CA HIS A 103 -11.81 -16.32 3.49
C HIS A 103 -12.36 -16.37 2.05
N GLY A 104 -11.68 -17.09 1.14
CA GLY A 104 -12.11 -17.24 -0.25
C GLY A 104 -11.98 -15.96 -1.10
N ARG A 105 -11.13 -15.02 -0.69
CA ARG A 105 -10.84 -13.77 -1.40
C ARG A 105 -9.36 -13.74 -1.82
N ASP A 106 -9.06 -13.07 -2.93
CA ASP A 106 -7.68 -12.83 -3.35
C ASP A 106 -7.42 -11.32 -3.29
N PRO A 107 -6.63 -10.83 -2.30
CA PRO A 107 -6.42 -9.41 -2.13
C PRO A 107 -5.63 -8.82 -3.29
N THR A 108 -4.88 -9.64 -4.03
CA THR A 108 -4.04 -9.22 -5.16
C THR A 108 -4.83 -9.10 -6.47
N SER A 109 -6.05 -9.65 -6.51
CA SER A 109 -6.93 -9.57 -7.67
C SER A 109 -7.87 -8.37 -7.66
N GLU A 110 -8.02 -7.73 -6.49
CA GLU A 110 -8.89 -6.57 -6.28
C GLU A 110 -8.11 -5.25 -6.38
N TYR A 111 -8.82 -4.15 -6.57
CA TYR A 111 -8.20 -2.83 -6.54
C TYR A 111 -7.68 -2.53 -5.12
N PRO A 112 -6.45 -2.02 -4.94
CA PRO A 112 -5.91 -1.72 -3.62
C PRO A 112 -6.84 -0.81 -2.80
N TRP A 113 -7.42 0.21 -3.41
CA TRP A 113 -8.34 1.15 -2.75
C TRP A 113 -9.72 0.59 -2.39
N LEU A 114 -10.05 -0.65 -2.76
CA LEU A 114 -11.24 -1.33 -2.25
C LEU A 114 -11.01 -1.96 -0.87
N HIS A 115 -9.76 -2.15 -0.49
CA HIS A 115 -9.44 -2.70 0.82
C HIS A 115 -9.64 -1.65 1.90
N GLY A 116 -10.56 -1.90 2.83
CA GLY A 116 -10.89 -0.95 3.90
C GLY A 116 -9.71 -0.55 4.78
N PHE A 117 -8.69 -1.41 4.89
CA PHE A 117 -7.45 -1.12 5.62
C PHE A 117 -6.52 -0.12 4.92
N LEU A 118 -6.79 0.21 3.65
CA LEU A 118 -6.13 1.30 2.90
C LEU A 118 -6.94 2.60 2.93
N SER A 119 -8.10 2.61 3.58
CA SER A 119 -8.91 3.81 3.72
C SER A 119 -8.27 4.81 4.69
N PRO A 120 -8.23 6.12 4.35
CA PRO A 120 -7.85 7.17 5.29
C PRO A 120 -8.72 7.21 6.56
N GLU A 121 -9.95 6.67 6.50
CA GLU A 121 -10.85 6.56 7.65
C GLU A 121 -10.49 5.41 8.60
N ASN A 122 -9.54 4.55 8.22
CA ASN A 122 -9.03 3.45 9.04
C ASN A 122 -7.50 3.56 9.19
N PRO A 123 -6.99 4.59 9.87
CA PRO A 123 -5.56 4.79 10.04
C PRO A 123 -4.95 3.70 10.94
N PRO A 124 -3.66 3.35 10.74
CA PRO A 124 -2.96 2.47 11.66
C PRO A 124 -2.94 3.01 13.10
N THR A 125 -3.00 2.11 14.08
CA THR A 125 -2.82 2.46 15.50
C THR A 125 -1.34 2.55 15.84
N VAL A 126 -0.89 3.67 16.39
CA VAL A 126 0.50 3.83 16.88
C VAL A 126 0.71 2.98 18.14
N ARG A 127 1.58 1.97 18.05
CA ARG A 127 2.01 1.13 19.19
C ARG A 127 3.26 1.68 19.88
N SER A 128 4.12 2.37 19.14
CA SER A 128 5.30 3.07 19.64
C SER A 128 5.75 4.12 18.63
N GLU A 129 6.27 5.25 19.09
CA GLU A 129 6.80 6.33 18.23
C GLU A 129 8.32 6.21 18.03
N SER A 130 9.04 5.59 18.98
CA SER A 130 10.50 5.44 18.92
C SER A 130 10.95 4.15 19.61
N PRO A 131 11.26 3.07 18.85
CA PRO A 131 11.14 2.98 17.39
C PRO A 131 9.67 3.01 16.92
N LEU A 132 9.40 3.56 15.74
CA LEU A 132 8.04 3.62 15.18
C LEU A 132 7.49 2.20 14.98
N ARG A 133 6.29 1.97 15.49
CA ARG A 133 5.52 0.72 15.33
C ARG A 133 4.05 1.07 15.09
N LEU A 134 3.54 0.70 13.93
CA LEU A 134 2.17 0.95 13.49
C LEU A 134 1.42 -0.38 13.38
N GLN A 135 0.35 -0.56 14.14
CA GLN A 135 -0.52 -1.71 13.97
C GLN A 135 -1.62 -1.39 12.94
N VAL A 136 -1.74 -2.25 11.94
CA VAL A 136 -2.88 -2.28 11.02
C VAL A 136 -3.74 -3.48 11.38
N THR A 137 -5.05 -3.29 11.39
CA THR A 137 -6.03 -4.35 11.63
C THR A 137 -6.94 -4.49 10.42
N VAL A 138 -7.24 -5.73 10.06
CA VAL A 138 -8.11 -6.11 8.94
C VAL A 138 -9.13 -7.11 9.45
N GLU A 139 -10.40 -6.77 9.34
CA GLU A 139 -11.51 -7.65 9.71
C GLU A 139 -12.12 -8.25 8.44
N LEU A 140 -12.29 -9.58 8.40
CA LEU A 140 -12.99 -10.29 7.33
C LEU A 140 -13.90 -11.36 7.93
N ASP A 141 -15.18 -11.32 7.58
CA ASP A 141 -16.21 -12.32 7.92
C ASP A 141 -16.29 -12.71 9.42
N GLY A 142 -15.80 -11.85 10.32
CA GLY A 142 -15.82 -12.04 11.78
C GLY A 142 -14.44 -12.34 12.38
N ASP A 143 -13.47 -12.74 11.55
CA ASP A 143 -12.09 -12.97 11.95
C ASP A 143 -11.28 -11.68 11.83
N GLU A 144 -10.22 -11.56 12.63
CA GLU A 144 -9.34 -10.39 12.65
C GLU A 144 -7.90 -10.78 12.34
N PHE A 145 -7.30 -10.11 11.36
CA PHE A 145 -5.87 -10.11 11.11
C PHE A 145 -5.26 -8.81 11.62
N SER A 146 -4.12 -8.89 12.30
CA SER A 146 -3.33 -7.71 12.65
C SER A 146 -1.87 -7.86 12.23
N ALA A 147 -1.25 -6.73 11.90
CA ALA A 147 0.17 -6.68 11.58
C ALA A 147 0.81 -5.41 12.11
N VAL A 148 2.07 -5.50 12.51
CA VAL A 148 2.87 -4.35 12.94
C VAL A 148 3.88 -4.01 11.85
N VAL A 149 3.83 -2.77 11.38
CA VAL A 149 4.74 -2.16 10.41
C VAL A 149 5.68 -1.20 11.14
N ASP A 150 6.95 -1.16 10.75
CA ASP A 150 7.94 -0.28 11.36
C ASP A 150 8.33 0.91 10.49
N GLY A 151 9.21 1.78 11.01
CA GLY A 151 9.65 2.99 10.32
C GLY A 151 10.35 2.76 8.98
N ASP A 152 10.92 1.57 8.77
CA ASP A 152 11.56 1.17 7.52
C ASP A 152 10.57 0.51 6.54
N ALA A 153 9.25 0.62 6.84
CA ALA A 153 8.16 0.01 6.10
C ALA A 153 8.19 -1.53 6.07
N ALA A 154 8.85 -2.16 7.05
CA ALA A 154 8.90 -3.60 7.20
C ALA A 154 7.76 -4.10 8.08
N VAL A 155 7.14 -5.22 7.69
CA VAL A 155 6.21 -5.96 8.54
C VAL A 155 7.03 -6.81 9.51
N VAL A 156 6.87 -6.57 10.81
CA VAL A 156 7.69 -7.20 11.86
C VAL A 156 6.94 -8.18 12.75
N GLU A 157 5.62 -8.11 12.75
CA GLU A 157 4.73 -8.98 13.52
C GLU A 157 3.42 -9.15 12.77
N THR A 158 2.83 -10.34 12.88
CA THR A 158 1.51 -10.66 12.33
C THR A 158 0.79 -11.61 13.28
N ASP A 159 -0.51 -11.40 13.46
CA ASP A 159 -1.38 -12.24 14.27
C ASP A 159 -2.73 -12.44 13.56
N VAL A 160 -3.36 -13.60 13.78
CA VAL A 160 -4.72 -13.90 13.35
C VAL A 160 -5.52 -14.32 14.58
N SER A 161 -6.55 -13.56 14.88
CA SER A 161 -7.52 -13.84 15.94
C SER A 161 -8.82 -14.35 15.30
N LEU A 162 -9.19 -15.57 15.65
CA LEU A 162 -10.40 -16.30 15.22
C LEU A 162 -11.53 -16.19 16.24
#